data_AF-A0A7S2XVB5-F1
#
_entry.id   AF-A0A7S2XVB5-F1
#
_cell.length_a   1.000
_cell.length_b   1.000
_cell.length_c   1.000
_cell.angle_alpha   90.00
_cell.angle_beta   90.00
_cell.angle_gamma   90.00
#
_symmetry.space_group_name_H-M   'P 1'
#
loop_
_entity.id
_entity.type
_entity.pdbx_description
1 polymer ?
#
loop_
_entity_poly.entity_id
_entity_poly.type
_entity_poly.pdbx_seq_one_letter_code
_entity_poly.pdbx_strand_id
1 'polypeptide(L)'
;MATFPILRNPNDAFPDSWNKSICILCTSSKQEKDALDALEQKGFENGVIFVPPKDNRDEEWEEKVFQFSDLILFWFDTSEDEKNLAEFGRWAATGKALCGKADAFQSSKIEKLAKEGKLTVSTSMADLIAQVDKKLAKCTQPRELGERQVPAHVWLTPSFQLWVKSVKEVGNRLDAAKLEYSFRVGPGGVFTLYWVIHADVHVTAENRNKSNEIVIGRPDVSMIFAYRTNGPHLMDTDVVLIKEFRSPCRGGDGFVHELPGGSSFKFDPATAPEDAMLGTAAEELEEEAGVKVEGSRMTYHGSKQIASTVCAHHAHLFSVELSEAEMNKIKDDASKKVALGVIEETERTYPEVHKLRDLMKSQLIDFAAIGMINSVLAARFAGGDKAQSANVSSESAPDLWTGLGLQCVIA
;
A
#
# COMPACT_ATOMS: atom_id res chain seq x y z
N MET A 1 -34.55 17.69 9.86
CA MET A 1 -33.66 17.63 11.04
C MET A 1 -32.48 16.83 10.57
N ALA A 2 -31.29 17.42 10.51
CA ALA A 2 -30.10 16.75 10.00
C ALA A 2 -29.88 15.43 10.76
N THR A 3 -29.71 14.34 10.01
CA THR A 3 -29.53 12.96 10.50
C THR A 3 -28.08 12.66 10.89
N PHE A 4 -27.24 13.69 10.99
CA PHE A 4 -25.81 13.60 11.24
C PHE A 4 -25.36 14.63 12.29
N PRO A 5 -24.43 14.27 13.19
CA PRO A 5 -23.86 15.21 14.15
C PRO A 5 -23.02 16.28 13.44
N ILE A 6 -23.21 17.53 13.86
CA ILE A 6 -22.40 18.68 13.45
C ILE A 6 -21.63 19.14 14.68
N LEU A 7 -20.29 19.02 14.64
CA LEU A 7 -19.42 19.40 15.74
C LEU A 7 -18.75 20.75 15.41
N ARG A 8 -18.82 21.67 16.36
CA ARG A 8 -18.41 23.08 16.19
C ARG A 8 -17.40 23.53 17.22
N ASN A 9 -17.28 22.81 18.34
CA ASN A 9 -16.47 23.26 19.48
C ASN A 9 -15.56 22.16 20.03
N PRO A 10 -14.45 22.53 20.69
CA PRO A 10 -13.55 21.60 21.39
C PRO A 10 -14.22 20.72 22.45
N ASN A 11 -15.31 21.21 23.04
CA ASN A 11 -16.05 20.49 24.08
C ASN A 11 -17.08 19.51 23.51
N ASP A 12 -17.30 19.51 22.19
CA ASP A 12 -18.22 18.56 21.58
C ASP A 12 -17.57 17.17 21.57
N ALA A 13 -18.25 16.19 22.17
CA ALA A 13 -17.77 14.82 22.17
C ALA A 13 -17.82 14.25 20.74
N PHE A 14 -16.71 13.69 20.28
CA PHE A 14 -16.68 12.94 19.03
C PHE A 14 -17.54 11.67 19.18
N PRO A 15 -18.43 11.36 18.23
CA PRO A 15 -19.17 10.11 18.23
C PRO A 15 -18.25 8.88 18.31
N ASP A 16 -18.68 7.81 18.96
CA ASP A 16 -17.86 6.60 19.08
C ASP A 16 -17.60 5.92 17.73
N SER A 17 -18.51 6.13 16.76
CA SER A 17 -18.39 5.60 15.40
C SER A 17 -18.97 6.52 14.32
N TRP A 18 -18.43 6.44 13.10
CA TRP A 18 -19.01 7.04 11.89
C TRP A 18 -18.45 6.39 10.61
N ASN A 19 -19.20 6.42 9.51
CA ASN A 19 -18.69 5.87 8.24
C ASN A 19 -17.87 6.89 7.44
N LYS A 20 -18.21 8.17 7.50
CA LYS A 20 -17.56 9.24 6.75
C LYS A 20 -17.54 10.57 7.51
N SER A 21 -16.56 11.41 7.22
CA SER A 21 -16.38 12.69 7.91
C SER A 21 -15.96 13.80 6.95
N ILE A 22 -16.49 15.00 7.17
CA ILE A 22 -16.20 16.18 6.35
C ILE A 22 -15.91 17.36 7.26
N CYS A 23 -14.87 18.13 6.96
CA CYS A 23 -14.69 19.46 7.53
C CYS A 23 -15.09 20.53 6.50
N ILE A 24 -15.91 21.50 6.90
CA ILE A 24 -16.36 22.61 6.04
C ILE A 24 -15.66 23.90 6.46
N LEU A 25 -14.88 24.47 5.56
CA LEU A 25 -14.24 25.78 5.70
C LEU A 25 -14.80 26.73 4.64
N CYS A 26 -15.60 27.69 5.10
CA CYS A 26 -16.24 28.71 4.28
C CYS A 26 -16.02 30.09 4.90
N THR A 27 -16.02 31.14 4.05
CA THR A 27 -15.77 32.52 4.47
C THR A 27 -16.99 33.15 5.16
N SER A 28 -18.22 32.68 4.88
CA SER A 28 -19.47 33.25 5.43
C SER A 28 -20.46 32.21 5.93
N SER A 29 -21.33 32.59 6.88
CA SER A 29 -22.29 31.66 7.49
C SER A 29 -23.39 31.27 6.52
N LYS A 30 -23.61 32.10 5.50
CA LYS A 30 -24.48 31.77 4.37
C LYS A 30 -23.94 30.58 3.57
N GLN A 31 -22.67 30.61 3.18
CA GLN A 31 -22.05 29.51 2.43
C GLN A 31 -22.01 28.21 3.22
N GLU A 32 -21.73 28.29 4.52
CA GLU A 32 -21.78 27.15 5.40
C GLU A 32 -23.18 26.52 5.40
N LYS A 33 -24.23 27.36 5.53
CA LYS A 33 -25.62 26.91 5.43
C LYS A 33 -25.90 26.30 4.06
N ASP A 34 -25.48 26.94 2.96
CA ASP A 34 -25.67 26.44 1.61
C ASP A 34 -25.00 25.05 1.41
N ALA A 35 -23.82 24.83 2.02
CA ALA A 35 -23.13 23.54 2.00
C ALA A 35 -23.89 22.47 2.80
N LEU A 36 -24.37 22.81 4.00
CA LEU A 36 -25.15 21.90 4.84
C LEU A 36 -26.48 21.52 4.19
N ASP A 37 -27.21 22.50 3.64
CA ASP A 37 -28.47 22.28 2.93
C ASP A 37 -28.24 21.39 1.69
N ALA A 38 -27.14 21.60 0.96
CA ALA A 38 -26.77 20.77 -0.19
C ALA A 38 -26.39 19.33 0.22
N LEU A 39 -25.70 19.13 1.34
CA LEU A 39 -25.41 17.81 1.89
C LEU A 39 -26.68 17.08 2.35
N GLU A 40 -27.60 17.76 3.02
CA GLU A 40 -28.89 17.19 3.42
C GLU A 40 -29.71 16.79 2.18
N GLN A 41 -29.79 17.63 1.15
CA GLN A 41 -30.48 17.33 -0.11
C GLN A 41 -29.87 16.13 -0.86
N LYS A 42 -28.57 15.90 -0.71
CA LYS A 42 -27.87 14.75 -1.30
C LYS A 42 -28.01 13.47 -0.47
N GLY A 43 -28.71 13.52 0.66
CA GLY A 43 -28.87 12.36 1.54
C GLY A 43 -27.56 11.98 2.23
N PHE A 44 -26.75 12.97 2.62
CA PHE A 44 -25.59 12.70 3.46
C PHE A 44 -26.07 12.14 4.80
N GLU A 45 -25.82 10.86 5.06
CA GLU A 45 -26.24 10.17 6.28
C GLU A 45 -25.09 9.37 6.90
N ASN A 46 -25.19 9.09 8.20
CA ASN A 46 -24.28 8.24 8.98
C ASN A 46 -22.81 8.72 9.05
N GLY A 47 -22.58 10.00 8.73
CA GLY A 47 -21.29 10.66 8.83
C GLY A 47 -21.26 11.79 9.86
N VAL A 48 -20.08 12.39 10.06
CA VAL A 48 -19.87 13.55 10.95
C VAL A 48 -19.47 14.76 10.12
N ILE A 49 -20.01 15.93 10.47
CA ILE A 49 -19.58 17.21 9.89
C ILE A 49 -18.87 18.03 10.95
N PHE A 50 -17.64 18.43 10.67
CA PHE A 50 -16.89 19.40 11.45
C PHE A 50 -17.05 20.78 10.81
N VAL A 51 -17.41 21.77 11.62
CA VAL A 51 -17.50 23.16 11.19
C VAL A 51 -16.71 24.00 12.18
N PRO A 52 -15.41 24.24 11.93
CA PRO A 52 -14.60 25.01 12.84
C PRO A 52 -15.15 26.41 13.08
N PRO A 53 -15.06 26.92 14.32
CA PRO A 53 -15.56 28.25 14.63
C PRO A 53 -14.76 29.28 13.84
N LYS A 54 -15.41 30.38 13.44
CA LYS A 54 -14.73 31.43 12.67
C LYS A 54 -13.88 32.32 13.56
N ASP A 55 -14.41 32.58 14.76
CA ASP A 55 -13.77 33.35 15.81
C ASP A 55 -13.27 32.42 16.93
N ASN A 56 -12.20 32.79 17.63
CA ASN A 56 -11.65 32.03 18.77
C ASN A 56 -11.34 30.55 18.45
N ARG A 57 -10.63 30.34 17.34
CA ARG A 57 -10.20 29.01 16.89
C ARG A 57 -9.24 28.37 17.88
N ASP A 58 -9.63 27.23 18.40
CA ASP A 58 -8.75 26.33 19.14
C ASP A 58 -7.90 25.54 18.14
N GLU A 59 -6.63 25.92 18.03
CA GLU A 59 -5.71 25.34 17.05
C GLU A 59 -5.51 23.83 17.23
N GLU A 60 -5.55 23.31 18.46
CA GLU A 60 -5.39 21.89 18.72
C GLU A 60 -6.61 21.09 18.26
N TRP A 61 -7.81 21.63 18.51
CA TRP A 61 -9.03 20.99 18.04
C TRP A 61 -9.18 21.11 16.51
N GLU A 62 -8.83 22.26 15.92
CA GLU A 62 -8.80 22.43 14.46
C GLU A 62 -7.89 21.39 13.79
N GLU A 63 -6.68 21.21 14.32
CA GLU A 63 -5.76 20.21 13.82
C GLU A 63 -6.35 18.80 13.90
N LYS A 64 -6.99 18.46 15.03
CA LYS A 64 -7.65 17.16 15.21
C LYS A 64 -8.77 16.93 14.21
N VAL A 65 -9.67 17.90 13.99
CA VAL A 65 -10.77 17.74 13.03
C VAL A 65 -10.25 17.66 11.60
N PHE A 66 -9.19 18.41 11.24
CA PHE A 66 -8.56 18.26 9.93
C PHE A 66 -7.94 16.89 9.76
N GLN A 67 -7.29 16.34 10.79
CA GLN A 67 -6.75 14.97 10.77
C GLN A 67 -7.86 13.91 10.63
N PHE A 68 -8.97 14.06 11.35
CA PHE A 68 -10.07 13.08 11.38
C PHE A 68 -11.00 13.12 10.17
N SER A 69 -10.99 14.23 9.42
CA SER A 69 -11.83 14.38 8.24
C SER A 69 -11.42 13.43 7.13
N ASP A 70 -12.36 12.88 6.36
CA ASP A 70 -12.02 12.24 5.09
C ASP A 70 -11.75 13.29 4.02
N LEU A 71 -12.55 14.35 4.04
CA LEU A 71 -12.48 15.48 3.11
C LEU A 71 -12.54 16.81 3.86
N ILE A 72 -11.80 17.80 3.36
CA ILE A 72 -11.82 19.17 3.85
C ILE A 72 -12.27 20.06 2.69
N LEU A 73 -13.42 20.70 2.83
CA LEU A 73 -14.03 21.54 1.81
C LEU A 73 -13.60 22.97 2.05
N PHE A 74 -12.94 23.56 1.05
CA PHE A 74 -12.58 24.96 1.04
C PHE A 74 -13.45 25.69 0.03
N TRP A 75 -14.19 26.71 0.47
CA TRP A 75 -14.96 27.60 -0.40
C TRP A 75 -14.47 29.04 -0.29
N PHE A 76 -13.93 29.60 -1.38
CA PHE A 76 -13.37 30.96 -1.42
C PHE A 76 -14.25 31.93 -2.24
N ASP A 77 -14.56 33.14 -1.75
CA ASP A 77 -15.47 34.08 -2.43
C ASP A 77 -14.85 35.42 -2.89
N THR A 78 -14.30 36.20 -1.97
CA THR A 78 -13.78 37.54 -2.22
C THR A 78 -12.48 37.64 -1.46
N SER A 79 -11.38 37.61 -2.22
CA SER A 79 -9.99 37.52 -1.77
C SER A 79 -9.70 38.21 -0.42
N GLU A 80 -9.55 37.44 0.67
CA GLU A 80 -8.78 37.76 1.89
C GLU A 80 -8.90 36.68 2.99
N ASP A 81 -9.10 35.41 2.65
CA ASP A 81 -9.04 34.33 3.65
C ASP A 81 -7.63 33.70 3.67
N GLU A 82 -6.65 34.49 4.15
CA GLU A 82 -5.25 34.06 4.22
C GLU A 82 -5.09 32.79 5.07
N LYS A 83 -5.86 32.65 6.16
CA LYS A 83 -5.81 31.46 7.02
C LYS A 83 -6.32 30.22 6.29
N ASN A 84 -7.50 30.27 5.66
CA ASN A 84 -7.99 29.10 4.93
C ASN A 84 -7.15 28.82 3.66
N LEU A 85 -6.51 29.82 3.06
CA LEU A 85 -5.54 29.60 1.98
C LEU A 85 -4.26 28.90 2.47
N ALA A 86 -3.77 29.25 3.66
CA ALA A 86 -2.64 28.58 4.30
C ALA A 86 -2.98 27.12 4.63
N GLU A 87 -4.14 26.87 5.24
CA GLU A 87 -4.63 25.51 5.51
C GLU A 87 -4.86 24.72 4.22
N PHE A 88 -5.43 25.33 3.19
CA PHE A 88 -5.55 24.70 1.88
C PHE A 88 -4.18 24.27 1.35
N GLY A 89 -3.18 25.14 1.44
CA GLY A 89 -1.81 24.83 1.05
C GLY A 89 -1.22 23.63 1.80
N ARG A 90 -1.51 23.52 3.10
CA ARG A 90 -1.07 22.41 3.96
C ARG A 90 -1.76 21.10 3.59
N TRP A 91 -3.06 21.12 3.33
CA TRP A 91 -3.86 19.90 3.13
C TRP A 91 -4.02 19.47 1.67
N ALA A 92 -3.71 20.32 0.69
CA ALA A 92 -3.88 20.02 -0.74
C ALA A 92 -3.15 18.74 -1.19
N ALA A 93 -1.94 18.51 -0.69
CA ALA A 93 -1.14 17.34 -1.06
C ALA A 93 -1.68 16.02 -0.47
N THR A 94 -2.42 16.08 0.64
CA THR A 94 -2.89 14.89 1.38
C THR A 94 -4.01 14.12 0.69
N GLY A 95 -4.68 14.73 -0.30
CA GLY A 95 -5.83 14.14 -1.00
C GLY A 95 -7.18 14.36 -0.34
N LYS A 96 -7.18 15.06 0.79
CA LYS A 96 -8.38 15.38 1.59
C LYS A 96 -9.03 16.69 1.13
N ALA A 97 -8.24 17.66 0.66
CA ALA A 97 -8.75 18.98 0.33
C ALA A 97 -9.55 18.97 -0.99
N LEU A 98 -10.75 19.55 -0.95
CA LEU A 98 -11.54 19.90 -2.12
C LEU A 98 -11.66 21.42 -2.19
N CYS A 99 -11.46 21.97 -3.39
CA CYS A 99 -11.49 23.41 -3.62
C CYS A 99 -12.74 23.81 -4.39
N GLY A 100 -13.48 24.79 -3.88
CA GLY A 100 -14.51 25.52 -4.58
C GLY A 100 -14.23 27.02 -4.49
N LYS A 101 -14.66 27.77 -5.50
CA LYS A 101 -14.52 29.23 -5.51
C LYS A 101 -15.69 29.91 -6.20
N ALA A 102 -16.01 31.11 -5.75
CA ALA A 102 -16.85 32.04 -6.51
C ALA A 102 -16.09 32.61 -7.72
N ASP A 103 -16.82 33.10 -8.71
CA ASP A 103 -16.23 33.73 -9.91
C ASP A 103 -15.38 34.95 -9.57
N ALA A 104 -15.80 35.72 -8.56
CA ALA A 104 -15.10 36.90 -8.07
C ALA A 104 -13.76 36.58 -7.39
N PHE A 105 -13.55 35.33 -6.94
CA PHE A 105 -12.30 34.93 -6.31
C PHE A 105 -11.21 34.68 -7.36
N GLN A 106 -10.11 35.41 -7.23
CA GLN A 106 -8.94 35.33 -8.10
C GLN A 106 -7.72 34.92 -7.27
N SER A 107 -7.02 33.87 -7.72
CA SER A 107 -5.79 33.41 -7.07
C SER A 107 -4.90 32.75 -8.10
N SER A 108 -3.80 33.42 -8.45
CA SER A 108 -2.83 32.94 -9.42
C SER A 108 -2.27 31.55 -9.07
N LYS A 109 -2.17 31.23 -7.77
CA LYS A 109 -1.71 29.92 -7.29
C LYS A 109 -2.75 28.82 -7.54
N ILE A 110 -4.02 29.05 -7.17
CA ILE A 110 -5.11 28.08 -7.39
C ILE A 110 -5.35 27.88 -8.89
N GLU A 111 -5.36 28.97 -9.66
CA GLU A 111 -5.52 28.94 -11.12
C GLU A 111 -4.37 28.18 -11.80
N LYS A 112 -3.13 28.41 -11.37
CA LYS A 112 -1.97 27.66 -11.88
C LYS A 112 -2.10 26.17 -11.59
N LEU A 113 -2.43 25.78 -10.35
CA LEU A 113 -2.63 24.38 -9.97
C LEU A 113 -3.77 23.72 -10.76
N ALA A 114 -4.86 24.46 -10.99
CA ALA A 114 -5.97 23.99 -11.81
C ALA A 114 -5.56 23.79 -13.27
N LYS A 115 -4.85 24.75 -13.86
CA LYS A 115 -4.35 24.68 -15.24
C LYS A 115 -3.35 23.55 -15.46
N GLU A 116 -2.52 23.26 -14.45
CA GLU A 116 -1.58 22.14 -14.47
C GLU A 116 -2.26 20.77 -14.23
N GLY A 117 -3.58 20.74 -14.03
CA GLY A 117 -4.33 19.51 -13.74
C GLY A 117 -4.06 18.92 -12.35
N LYS A 118 -3.40 19.68 -11.46
CA LYS A 118 -3.03 19.26 -10.10
C LYS A 118 -4.13 19.51 -9.08
N LEU A 119 -5.16 20.27 -9.44
CA LEU A 119 -6.28 20.64 -8.58
C LEU A 119 -7.58 20.74 -9.39
N THR A 120 -8.62 20.04 -8.96
CA THR A 120 -9.98 20.28 -9.46
C THR A 120 -10.62 21.40 -8.64
N VAL A 121 -11.08 22.46 -9.32
CA VAL A 121 -11.73 23.61 -8.68
C VAL A 121 -13.20 23.63 -9.09
N SER A 122 -14.09 23.59 -8.10
CA SER A 122 -15.54 23.73 -8.31
C SER A 122 -15.92 25.19 -8.44
N THR A 123 -16.79 25.52 -9.40
CA THR A 123 -17.32 26.88 -9.59
C THR A 123 -18.67 27.08 -8.90
N SER A 124 -19.27 26.03 -8.34
CA SER A 124 -20.48 26.10 -7.53
C SER A 124 -20.39 25.20 -6.28
N MET A 125 -21.13 25.56 -5.23
CA MET A 125 -21.22 24.72 -4.03
C MET A 125 -21.82 23.35 -4.37
N ALA A 126 -22.81 23.30 -5.27
CA ALA A 126 -23.41 22.06 -5.73
C ALA A 126 -22.40 21.12 -6.39
N ASP A 127 -21.49 21.64 -7.21
CA ASP A 127 -20.42 20.85 -7.83
C ASP A 127 -19.40 20.35 -6.79
N LEU A 128 -19.07 21.19 -5.80
CA LEU A 128 -18.19 20.81 -4.70
C LEU A 128 -18.79 19.65 -3.90
N ILE A 129 -20.07 19.72 -3.56
CA ILE A 129 -20.78 18.64 -2.86
C ILE A 129 -20.94 17.40 -3.74
N ALA A 130 -21.13 17.53 -5.06
CA ALA A 130 -21.13 16.38 -5.96
C ALA A 130 -19.79 15.62 -5.95
N GLN A 131 -18.66 16.33 -5.79
CA GLN A 131 -17.35 15.69 -5.62
C GLN A 131 -17.23 14.94 -4.29
N VAL A 132 -17.80 15.48 -3.21
CA VAL A 132 -17.87 14.80 -1.90
C VAL A 132 -18.58 13.47 -2.04
N ASP A 133 -19.79 13.47 -2.62
CA ASP A 133 -20.61 12.28 -2.80
C ASP A 133 -19.84 11.20 -3.58
N LYS A 134 -19.24 11.59 -4.72
CA LYS A 134 -18.40 10.69 -5.53
C LYS A 134 -17.24 10.09 -4.75
N LYS A 135 -16.54 10.89 -3.93
CA LYS A 135 -15.34 10.44 -3.19
C LYS A 135 -15.68 9.58 -1.98
N LEU A 136 -16.84 9.80 -1.35
CA LEU A 136 -17.27 9.10 -0.15
C LEU A 136 -18.31 8.00 -0.43
N ALA A 137 -18.71 7.78 -1.69
CA ALA A 137 -19.72 6.79 -2.09
C ALA A 137 -19.43 5.37 -1.55
N LYS A 138 -18.15 4.99 -1.43
CA LYS A 138 -17.73 3.67 -0.92
C LYS A 138 -17.59 3.60 0.60
N CYS A 139 -17.70 4.73 1.31
CA CYS A 139 -17.58 4.80 2.76
C CYS A 139 -18.93 4.47 3.42
N THR A 140 -19.33 3.20 3.34
CA THR A 140 -20.63 2.75 3.85
C THR A 140 -20.53 2.13 5.25
N GLN A 141 -19.39 1.52 5.58
CA GLN A 141 -19.19 0.82 6.84
C GLN A 141 -18.80 1.80 7.97
N PRO A 142 -19.33 1.60 9.20
CA PRO A 142 -18.92 2.39 10.35
C PRO A 142 -17.45 2.12 10.70
N ARG A 143 -16.75 3.18 11.13
CA ARG A 143 -15.39 3.13 11.65
C ARG A 143 -15.41 3.52 13.12
N GLU A 144 -14.60 2.83 13.92
CA GLU A 144 -14.51 2.99 15.37
C GLU A 144 -13.06 3.29 15.78
N LEU A 145 -12.88 3.78 17.01
CA LEU A 145 -11.56 3.98 17.64
C LEU A 145 -10.56 4.76 16.76
N GLY A 146 -9.44 4.16 16.36
CA GLY A 146 -8.44 4.79 15.51
C GLY A 146 -8.80 4.77 14.01
N GLU A 147 -9.65 3.85 13.55
CA GLU A 147 -10.03 3.78 12.13
C GLU A 147 -10.78 5.03 11.66
N ARG A 148 -11.55 5.65 12.56
CA ARG A 148 -12.28 6.90 12.30
C ARG A 148 -11.34 8.09 12.03
N GLN A 149 -10.06 7.95 12.37
CA GLN A 149 -8.99 8.95 12.18
C GLN A 149 -8.23 8.72 10.86
N VAL A 150 -8.48 7.61 10.16
CA VAL A 150 -7.84 7.28 8.88
C VAL A 150 -8.71 7.79 7.73
N PRO A 151 -8.20 8.69 6.87
CA PRO A 151 -8.98 9.23 5.76
C PRO A 151 -9.46 8.15 4.79
N ALA A 152 -10.66 8.32 4.25
CA ALA A 152 -11.33 7.38 3.35
C ALA A 152 -10.44 6.82 2.23
N HIS A 153 -9.63 7.67 1.60
CA HIS A 153 -8.76 7.25 0.48
C HIS A 153 -7.61 6.30 0.90
N VAL A 154 -7.30 6.20 2.19
CA VAL A 154 -6.39 5.20 2.76
C VAL A 154 -7.20 4.06 3.35
N TRP A 155 -8.24 4.36 4.14
CA TRP A 155 -9.08 3.36 4.79
C TRP A 155 -9.68 2.37 3.78
N LEU A 156 -10.13 2.84 2.62
CA LEU A 156 -10.69 1.99 1.55
C LEU A 156 -9.66 1.16 0.79
N THR A 157 -8.36 1.31 1.04
CA THR A 157 -7.34 0.53 0.33
C THR A 157 -7.33 -0.92 0.82
N PRO A 158 -7.16 -1.91 -0.07
CA PRO A 158 -7.04 -3.30 0.36
C PRO A 158 -5.90 -3.51 1.36
N SER A 159 -4.77 -2.84 1.17
CA SER A 159 -3.61 -2.98 2.07
C SER A 159 -3.87 -2.47 3.48
N PHE A 160 -4.59 -1.36 3.65
CA PHE A 160 -5.01 -0.91 4.97
C PHE A 160 -6.01 -1.89 5.61
N GLN A 161 -7.00 -2.36 4.84
CA GLN A 161 -8.01 -3.30 5.33
C GLN A 161 -7.40 -4.64 5.77
N LEU A 162 -6.44 -5.17 5.02
CA LEU A 162 -5.71 -6.39 5.39
C LEU A 162 -4.89 -6.20 6.67
N TRP A 163 -4.21 -5.06 6.81
CA TRP A 163 -3.45 -4.74 8.02
C TRP A 163 -4.33 -4.59 9.26
N VAL A 164 -5.39 -3.78 9.20
CA VAL A 164 -6.26 -3.59 10.37
C VAL A 164 -7.01 -4.88 10.73
N LYS A 165 -7.35 -5.71 9.73
CA LYS A 165 -7.91 -7.04 9.95
C LYS A 165 -6.93 -7.93 10.71
N SER A 166 -5.66 -7.99 10.32
CA SER A 166 -4.67 -8.84 11.03
C SER A 166 -4.43 -8.38 12.47
N VAL A 167 -4.45 -7.07 12.73
CA VAL A 167 -4.42 -6.50 14.09
C VAL A 167 -5.61 -7.01 14.91
N LYS A 168 -6.83 -6.94 14.36
CA LYS A 168 -8.05 -7.36 15.06
C LYS A 168 -8.13 -8.88 15.27
N GLU A 169 -7.68 -9.69 14.31
CA GLU A 169 -7.76 -11.15 14.36
C GLU A 169 -6.96 -11.75 15.52
N VAL A 170 -5.85 -11.12 15.91
CA VAL A 170 -5.07 -11.50 17.10
C VAL A 170 -5.56 -10.85 18.39
N GLY A 171 -6.71 -10.17 18.34
CA GLY A 171 -7.37 -9.53 19.47
C GLY A 171 -6.82 -8.14 19.84
N ASN A 172 -5.94 -7.55 19.04
CA ASN A 172 -5.45 -6.18 19.26
C ASN A 172 -6.47 -5.14 18.76
N ARG A 173 -6.29 -3.88 19.16
CA ARG A 173 -7.15 -2.76 18.74
C ARG A 173 -6.31 -1.60 18.21
N LEU A 174 -6.78 -0.95 17.15
CA LEU A 174 -6.25 0.33 16.71
C LEU A 174 -6.96 1.44 17.48
N ASP A 175 -6.33 1.99 18.51
CA ASP A 175 -6.93 2.99 19.40
C ASP A 175 -6.82 4.42 18.83
N ALA A 176 -5.74 4.72 18.10
CA ALA A 176 -5.55 5.98 17.37
C ALA A 176 -4.72 5.78 16.09
N ALA A 177 -4.86 6.71 15.13
CA ALA A 177 -4.12 6.68 13.88
C ALA A 177 -3.96 8.09 13.31
N LYS A 178 -2.76 8.41 12.84
CA LYS A 178 -2.48 9.68 12.15
C LYS A 178 -1.87 9.40 10.77
N LEU A 179 -2.44 10.00 9.74
CA LEU A 179 -1.86 9.98 8.40
C LEU A 179 -0.66 10.92 8.35
N GLU A 180 0.54 10.35 8.23
CA GLU A 180 1.78 11.11 8.07
C GLU A 180 2.07 11.40 6.59
N TYR A 181 1.77 10.45 5.71
CA TYR A 181 2.04 10.59 4.28
C TYR A 181 1.12 9.71 3.43
N SER A 182 0.75 10.20 2.24
CA SER A 182 0.18 9.38 1.18
C SER A 182 0.80 9.74 -0.17
N PHE A 183 1.21 8.73 -0.92
CA PHE A 183 1.63 8.86 -2.31
C PHE A 183 0.52 8.36 -3.21
N ARG A 184 0.06 9.24 -4.09
CA ARG A 184 -1.09 8.98 -4.95
C ARG A 184 -0.70 9.13 -6.42
N VAL A 185 -1.13 8.18 -7.23
CA VAL A 185 -0.80 8.08 -8.65
C VAL A 185 -2.06 8.05 -9.52
N GLY A 186 -1.86 8.16 -10.83
CA GLY A 186 -2.92 8.22 -11.83
C GLY A 186 -3.63 9.59 -11.90
N PRO A 187 -4.56 9.75 -12.85
CA PRO A 187 -5.24 11.02 -13.09
C PRO A 187 -5.94 11.55 -11.82
N GLY A 188 -5.59 12.75 -11.39
CA GLY A 188 -6.17 13.37 -10.18
C GLY A 188 -5.79 12.70 -8.86
N GLY A 189 -4.77 11.82 -8.84
CA GLY A 189 -4.31 11.13 -7.64
C GLY A 189 -5.38 10.24 -7.02
N VAL A 190 -6.13 9.51 -7.87
CA VAL A 190 -7.23 8.63 -7.47
C VAL A 190 -6.75 7.33 -6.82
N PHE A 191 -5.51 6.91 -7.08
CA PHE A 191 -4.96 5.66 -6.56
C PHE A 191 -3.95 5.95 -5.46
N THR A 192 -4.21 5.50 -4.24
CA THR A 192 -3.25 5.54 -3.13
C THR A 192 -2.28 4.38 -3.28
N LEU A 193 -1.08 4.66 -3.80
CA LEU A 193 -0.04 3.63 -3.99
C LEU A 193 0.73 3.37 -2.70
N TYR A 194 1.08 4.42 -1.96
CA TYR A 194 1.68 4.31 -0.63
C TYR A 194 0.91 5.12 0.40
N TRP A 195 0.89 4.62 1.63
CA TRP A 195 0.43 5.36 2.80
C TRP A 195 1.34 5.10 4.00
N VAL A 196 1.43 6.08 4.89
CA VAL A 196 2.16 5.99 6.15
C VAL A 196 1.24 6.43 7.27
N ILE A 197 0.94 5.51 8.18
CA ILE A 197 0.14 5.77 9.37
C ILE A 197 1.05 5.69 10.59
N HIS A 198 1.07 6.73 11.42
CA HIS A 198 1.52 6.62 12.80
C HIS A 198 0.38 5.99 13.60
N ALA A 199 0.58 4.75 14.04
CA ALA A 199 -0.46 3.96 14.70
C ALA A 199 -0.27 3.92 16.22
N ASP A 200 -1.39 3.94 16.94
CA ASP A 200 -1.47 3.57 18.35
C ASP A 200 -2.27 2.26 18.44
N VAL A 201 -1.55 1.16 18.65
CA VAL A 201 -2.13 -0.18 18.73
C VAL A 201 -2.11 -0.66 20.17
N HIS A 202 -3.27 -0.97 20.73
CA HIS A 202 -3.36 -1.71 21.98
C HIS A 202 -3.05 -3.18 21.73
N VAL A 203 -1.98 -3.66 22.35
CA VAL A 203 -1.52 -5.05 22.29
C VAL A 203 -2.12 -5.81 23.46
N THR A 204 -3.16 -6.58 23.19
CA THR A 204 -3.99 -7.23 24.23
C THR A 204 -3.18 -8.20 25.08
N ALA A 205 -2.32 -9.01 24.46
CA ALA A 205 -1.47 -9.96 25.17
C ALA A 205 -0.47 -9.30 26.14
N GLU A 206 -0.13 -8.03 25.91
CA GLU A 206 0.83 -7.27 26.72
C GLU A 206 0.15 -6.22 27.60
N ASN A 207 -1.17 -6.03 27.46
CA ASN A 207 -1.96 -5.00 28.15
C ASN A 207 -1.30 -3.60 28.11
N ARG A 208 -0.82 -3.19 26.93
CA ARG A 208 -0.22 -1.87 26.72
C ARG A 208 -0.49 -1.36 25.32
N ASN A 209 -0.20 -0.08 25.12
CA ASN A 209 -0.24 0.56 23.82
C ASN A 209 1.17 0.60 23.19
N LYS A 210 1.24 0.37 21.88
CA LYS A 210 2.41 0.61 21.04
C LYS A 210 2.08 1.80 20.14
N SER A 211 2.60 2.96 20.51
CA SER A 211 2.23 4.26 19.92
C SER A 211 3.40 5.03 19.33
N ASN A 212 4.54 4.37 19.11
CA ASN A 212 5.78 4.99 18.60
C ASN A 212 6.27 4.36 17.29
N GLU A 213 5.36 3.75 16.52
CA GLU A 213 5.67 3.14 15.23
C GLU A 213 4.87 3.76 14.11
N ILE A 214 5.50 3.77 12.94
CA ILE A 214 4.84 4.03 11.67
C ILE A 214 4.63 2.70 10.95
N VAL A 215 3.54 2.63 10.20
CA VAL A 215 3.24 1.52 9.31
C VAL A 215 3.22 2.06 7.89
N ILE A 216 4.05 1.48 7.03
CA ILE A 216 4.06 1.78 5.60
C ILE A 216 3.26 0.71 4.86
N GLY A 217 2.24 1.12 4.13
CA GLY A 217 1.45 0.23 3.30
C GLY A 217 1.50 0.59 1.83
N ARG A 218 1.35 -0.45 1.01
CA ARG A 218 1.19 -0.43 -0.45
C ARG A 218 0.43 -1.68 -0.88
N PRO A 219 -0.04 -1.79 -2.14
CA PRO A 219 -0.55 -3.06 -2.65
C PRO A 219 0.47 -4.19 -2.49
N ASP A 220 -0.02 -5.39 -2.18
CA ASP A 220 0.79 -6.61 -2.16
C ASP A 220 1.39 -6.89 -3.55
N VAL A 221 2.47 -7.68 -3.59
CA VAL A 221 3.18 -8.04 -4.82
C VAL A 221 3.13 -9.52 -5.11
N SER A 222 3.08 -9.89 -6.39
CA SER A 222 3.49 -11.22 -6.85
C SER A 222 5.02 -11.24 -7.00
N MET A 223 5.66 -12.33 -6.59
CA MET A 223 7.08 -12.59 -6.84
C MET A 223 7.22 -13.95 -7.51
N ILE A 224 7.96 -14.03 -8.61
CA ILE A 224 8.03 -15.23 -9.44
C ILE A 224 9.44 -15.81 -9.38
N PHE A 225 9.56 -16.94 -8.69
CA PHE A 225 10.75 -17.78 -8.79
C PHE A 225 10.70 -18.61 -10.07
N ALA A 226 11.15 -18.02 -11.19
CA ALA A 226 11.36 -18.72 -12.45
C ALA A 226 12.76 -19.36 -12.47
N TYR A 227 12.82 -20.67 -12.70
CA TYR A 227 14.06 -21.43 -12.54
C TYR A 227 14.18 -22.61 -13.51
N ARG A 228 15.38 -23.17 -13.61
CA ARG A 228 15.60 -24.47 -14.27
C ARG A 228 16.60 -25.29 -13.48
N THR A 229 16.25 -26.53 -13.17
CA THR A 229 17.19 -27.47 -12.56
C THR A 229 18.13 -28.05 -13.63
N ASN A 230 19.44 -28.00 -13.39
CA ASN A 230 20.47 -28.49 -14.31
C ASN A 230 21.18 -29.76 -13.81
N GLY A 231 20.52 -30.53 -12.93
CA GLY A 231 21.09 -31.73 -12.33
C GLY A 231 20.48 -32.05 -10.96
N PRO A 232 21.06 -33.03 -10.24
CA PRO A 232 20.53 -33.49 -8.96
C PRO A 232 20.86 -32.55 -7.79
N HIS A 233 21.76 -31.58 -7.98
CA HIS A 233 22.17 -30.67 -6.92
C HIS A 233 21.42 -29.35 -7.01
N LEU A 234 20.75 -29.01 -5.92
CA LEU A 234 20.09 -27.73 -5.71
C LEU A 234 20.94 -26.53 -6.16
N MET A 235 22.22 -26.52 -5.76
CA MET A 235 23.16 -25.43 -6.03
C MET A 235 23.51 -25.23 -7.52
N ASP A 236 23.07 -26.13 -8.41
CA ASP A 236 23.21 -26.02 -9.87
C ASP A 236 21.97 -25.46 -10.58
N THR A 237 20.95 -25.11 -9.81
CA THR A 237 19.73 -24.48 -10.32
C THR A 237 20.07 -23.12 -10.92
N ASP A 238 19.64 -22.92 -12.16
CA ASP A 238 19.61 -21.60 -12.80
C ASP A 238 18.38 -20.84 -12.28
N VAL A 239 18.60 -19.63 -11.81
CA VAL A 239 17.61 -18.71 -11.25
C VAL A 239 17.50 -17.51 -12.18
N VAL A 240 16.29 -17.17 -12.59
CA VAL A 240 16.00 -15.94 -13.33
C VAL A 240 15.83 -14.81 -12.31
N LEU A 241 16.55 -13.72 -12.55
CA LEU A 241 16.38 -12.44 -11.87
C LEU A 241 16.07 -11.36 -12.92
N ILE A 242 15.57 -10.22 -12.45
CA ILE A 242 15.59 -8.97 -13.19
C ILE A 242 16.54 -8.01 -12.52
N LYS A 243 17.18 -7.17 -13.33
CA LYS A 243 17.96 -6.02 -12.89
C LYS A 243 17.20 -4.75 -13.25
N GLU A 244 16.95 -3.90 -12.26
CA GLU A 244 16.22 -2.64 -12.45
C GLU A 244 16.81 -1.52 -11.60
N PHE A 245 16.78 -0.29 -12.11
CA PHE A 245 17.10 0.87 -11.30
C PHE A 245 15.93 1.19 -10.38
N ARG A 246 16.12 1.05 -9.07
CA ARG A 246 15.16 1.54 -8.07
C ARG A 246 15.87 2.56 -7.19
N SER A 247 15.28 3.74 -7.05
CA SER A 247 15.85 4.85 -6.26
C SER A 247 16.18 4.52 -4.79
N PRO A 248 15.54 3.55 -4.10
CA PRO A 248 15.94 3.14 -2.77
C PRO A 248 17.16 2.21 -2.72
N CYS A 249 17.64 1.72 -3.87
CA CYS A 249 18.72 0.74 -3.91
C CYS A 249 20.01 1.29 -3.30
N ARG A 250 20.67 0.44 -2.49
CA ARG A 250 22.00 0.70 -1.91
C ARG A 250 23.04 -0.37 -2.28
N GLY A 251 22.76 -1.13 -3.34
CA GLY A 251 23.65 -2.14 -3.91
C GLY A 251 24.88 -1.52 -4.59
N GLY A 252 25.89 -2.36 -4.84
CA GLY A 252 27.20 -1.90 -5.32
C GLY A 252 27.21 -1.25 -6.70
N ASP A 253 26.20 -1.53 -7.54
CA ASP A 253 26.06 -0.95 -8.88
C ASP A 253 24.85 0.00 -9.02
N GLY A 254 24.09 0.21 -7.94
CA GLY A 254 22.90 1.08 -7.92
C GLY A 254 21.62 0.44 -8.46
N PHE A 255 21.60 -0.88 -8.69
CA PHE A 255 20.44 -1.61 -9.20
C PHE A 255 19.92 -2.62 -8.17
N VAL A 256 18.62 -2.84 -8.15
CA VAL A 256 18.07 -4.03 -7.48
C VAL A 256 18.19 -5.19 -8.43
N HIS A 257 18.50 -6.36 -7.86
CA HIS A 257 18.42 -7.63 -8.56
C HIS A 257 17.42 -8.48 -7.78
N GLU A 258 16.28 -8.74 -8.38
CA GLU A 258 15.17 -9.38 -7.69
C GLU A 258 14.50 -10.44 -8.57
N LEU A 259 13.64 -11.25 -7.94
CA LEU A 259 12.75 -12.12 -8.71
C LEU A 259 11.81 -11.22 -9.53
N PRO A 260 11.46 -11.59 -10.78
CA PRO A 260 10.41 -10.90 -11.52
C PRO A 260 9.14 -10.77 -10.68
N GLY A 261 8.40 -9.69 -10.82
CA GLY A 261 7.17 -9.47 -10.08
C GLY A 261 6.75 -8.03 -9.91
N GLY A 262 5.49 -7.84 -9.55
CA GLY A 262 4.91 -6.52 -9.40
C GLY A 262 3.60 -6.56 -8.64
N SER A 263 2.89 -5.44 -8.65
CA SER A 263 1.62 -5.31 -7.92
C SER A 263 0.49 -4.94 -8.86
N SER A 264 -0.70 -5.48 -8.61
CA SER A 264 -1.89 -5.13 -9.38
C SER A 264 -2.89 -4.34 -8.56
N PHE A 265 -3.54 -3.39 -9.22
CA PHE A 265 -4.67 -2.63 -8.68
C PHE A 265 -6.00 -3.40 -8.75
N LYS A 266 -6.02 -4.58 -9.39
CA LYS A 266 -7.23 -5.39 -9.61
C LYS A 266 -7.48 -6.40 -8.49
N PHE A 267 -6.82 -6.26 -7.34
CA PHE A 267 -6.99 -7.17 -6.22
C PHE A 267 -8.40 -7.06 -5.62
N ASP A 268 -9.17 -8.14 -5.77
CA ASP A 268 -10.41 -8.34 -5.03
C ASP A 268 -10.11 -9.19 -3.78
N PRO A 269 -10.23 -8.62 -2.56
CA PRO A 269 -10.00 -9.36 -1.32
C PRO A 269 -10.99 -10.52 -1.10
N ALA A 270 -12.08 -10.62 -1.88
CA ALA A 270 -12.99 -11.76 -1.86
C ALA A 270 -12.50 -12.95 -2.71
N THR A 271 -11.54 -12.72 -3.61
CA THR A 271 -10.93 -13.76 -4.44
C THR A 271 -9.78 -14.43 -3.68
N ALA A 272 -9.62 -15.75 -3.85
CA ALA A 272 -8.48 -16.45 -3.26
C ALA A 272 -7.17 -15.78 -3.72
N PRO A 273 -6.19 -15.54 -2.83
CA PRO A 273 -4.98 -14.80 -3.20
C PRO A 273 -4.19 -15.40 -4.37
N GLU A 274 -4.22 -16.73 -4.50
CA GLU A 274 -3.64 -17.46 -5.62
C GLU A 274 -4.27 -17.03 -6.95
N ASP A 275 -5.60 -17.12 -7.07
CA ASP A 275 -6.34 -16.76 -8.28
C ASP A 275 -6.23 -15.25 -8.59
N ALA A 276 -6.26 -14.41 -7.55
CA ALA A 276 -6.20 -12.96 -7.69
C ALA A 276 -4.84 -12.48 -8.23
N MET A 277 -3.75 -13.17 -7.88
CA MET A 277 -2.38 -12.75 -8.24
C MET A 277 -1.77 -13.57 -9.38
N LEU A 278 -2.33 -14.72 -9.75
CA LEU A 278 -1.78 -15.59 -10.80
C LEU A 278 -1.68 -14.87 -12.16
N GLY A 279 -2.72 -14.13 -12.54
CA GLY A 279 -2.72 -13.34 -13.77
C GLY A 279 -1.59 -12.32 -13.78
N THR A 280 -1.47 -11.55 -12.70
CA THR A 280 -0.38 -10.58 -12.52
C THR A 280 0.98 -11.28 -12.53
N ALA A 281 1.15 -12.42 -11.87
CA ALA A 281 2.42 -13.14 -11.87
C ALA A 281 2.87 -13.56 -13.29
N ALA A 282 1.93 -14.01 -14.12
CA ALA A 282 2.22 -14.41 -15.50
C ALA A 282 2.49 -13.21 -16.41
N GLU A 283 1.74 -12.12 -16.26
CA GLU A 283 1.94 -10.85 -16.98
C GLU A 283 3.33 -10.27 -16.66
N GLU A 284 3.69 -10.16 -15.38
CA GLU A 284 4.98 -9.61 -14.93
C GLU A 284 6.18 -10.45 -15.43
N LEU A 285 6.06 -11.78 -15.47
CA LEU A 285 7.13 -12.63 -16.02
C LEU A 285 7.31 -12.42 -17.54
N GLU A 286 6.21 -12.24 -18.28
CA GLU A 286 6.26 -11.93 -19.71
C GLU A 286 6.86 -10.54 -19.94
N GLU A 287 6.43 -9.54 -19.17
CA GLU A 287 6.84 -8.15 -19.29
C GLU A 287 8.30 -7.93 -18.88
N GLU A 288 8.77 -8.52 -17.77
CA GLU A 288 10.09 -8.22 -17.21
C GLU A 288 11.18 -9.22 -17.61
N ALA A 289 10.83 -10.48 -17.87
CA ALA A 289 11.78 -11.52 -18.26
C ALA A 289 11.59 -12.01 -19.70
N GLY A 290 10.55 -11.53 -20.40
CA GLY A 290 10.35 -11.78 -21.82
C GLY A 290 9.88 -13.19 -22.14
N VAL A 291 9.37 -13.94 -21.16
CA VAL A 291 8.89 -15.31 -21.35
C VAL A 291 7.45 -15.43 -20.89
N LYS A 292 6.59 -15.81 -21.84
CA LYS A 292 5.21 -16.17 -21.58
C LYS A 292 5.11 -17.60 -21.07
N VAL A 293 4.46 -17.78 -19.92
CA VAL A 293 4.13 -19.11 -19.39
C VAL A 293 2.63 -19.20 -19.12
N GLU A 294 2.07 -20.39 -19.33
CA GLU A 294 0.69 -20.67 -18.93
C GLU A 294 0.58 -20.65 -17.40
N GLY A 295 -0.44 -19.97 -16.87
CA GLY A 295 -0.65 -19.86 -15.42
C GLY A 295 -0.76 -21.22 -14.71
N SER A 296 -1.26 -22.25 -15.40
CA SER A 296 -1.35 -23.63 -14.89
C SER A 296 0.00 -24.28 -14.58
N ARG A 297 1.12 -23.72 -15.07
CA ARG A 297 2.48 -24.16 -14.74
C ARG A 297 3.05 -23.48 -13.51
N MET A 298 2.42 -22.40 -13.03
CA MET A 298 2.85 -21.72 -11.83
C MET A 298 2.31 -22.45 -10.60
N THR A 299 3.13 -22.53 -9.56
CA THR A 299 2.72 -23.06 -8.26
C THR A 299 2.77 -21.93 -7.24
N TYR A 300 1.67 -21.70 -6.53
CA TYR A 300 1.61 -20.75 -5.42
C TYR A 300 2.17 -21.36 -4.13
N HIS A 301 3.00 -20.60 -3.42
CA HIS A 301 3.69 -21.03 -2.18
C HIS A 301 3.22 -20.25 -0.94
N GLY A 302 2.19 -19.43 -1.06
CA GLY A 302 1.71 -18.58 0.03
C GLY A 302 2.26 -17.16 -0.01
N SER A 303 2.01 -16.40 1.06
CA SER A 303 2.48 -15.03 1.20
C SER A 303 3.15 -14.74 2.53
N LYS A 304 4.12 -13.81 2.52
CA LYS A 304 4.86 -13.34 3.70
C LYS A 304 5.21 -11.86 3.58
N GLN A 305 5.35 -11.18 4.71
CA GLN A 305 5.92 -9.82 4.74
C GLN A 305 7.41 -9.86 4.37
N ILE A 306 7.84 -8.89 3.57
CA ILE A 306 9.25 -8.73 3.16
C ILE A 306 10.06 -8.05 4.27
N ALA A 307 9.49 -7.03 4.93
CA ALA A 307 10.14 -6.22 5.96
C ALA A 307 9.17 -5.89 7.10
N SER A 308 8.93 -6.85 7.99
CA SER A 308 7.83 -6.84 8.98
C SER A 308 7.86 -5.71 10.00
N THR A 309 9.01 -5.09 10.26
CA THR A 309 9.14 -3.99 11.23
C THR A 309 8.77 -2.61 10.67
N VAL A 310 8.47 -2.51 9.38
CA VAL A 310 8.19 -1.22 8.72
C VAL A 310 7.08 -1.29 7.68
N CYS A 311 6.99 -2.40 6.93
CA CYS A 311 6.08 -2.57 5.82
C CYS A 311 4.96 -3.56 6.16
N ALA A 312 3.71 -3.17 5.90
CA ALA A 312 2.56 -4.03 6.10
C ALA A 312 2.29 -5.01 4.93
N HIS A 313 2.72 -4.66 3.71
CA HIS A 313 2.41 -5.44 2.49
C HIS A 313 3.12 -6.81 2.46
N HIS A 314 2.49 -7.75 1.77
CA HIS A 314 2.98 -9.10 1.56
C HIS A 314 3.53 -9.31 0.15
N ALA A 315 4.49 -10.23 0.04
CA ALA A 315 4.87 -10.88 -1.21
C ALA A 315 4.15 -12.22 -1.34
N HIS A 316 3.51 -12.45 -2.48
CA HIS A 316 2.87 -13.69 -2.90
C HIS A 316 3.82 -14.45 -3.81
N LEU A 317 4.35 -15.57 -3.33
CA LEU A 317 5.39 -16.30 -4.05
C LEU A 317 4.79 -17.33 -5.01
N PHE A 318 5.17 -17.22 -6.27
CA PHE A 318 4.92 -18.21 -7.30
C PHE A 318 6.23 -18.84 -7.75
N SER A 319 6.20 -20.08 -8.20
CA SER A 319 7.35 -20.71 -8.87
C SER A 319 6.96 -21.32 -10.19
N VAL A 320 7.89 -21.30 -11.15
CA VAL A 320 7.73 -22.01 -12.42
C VAL A 320 9.07 -22.59 -12.87
N GLU A 321 9.07 -23.88 -13.19
CA GLU A 321 10.22 -24.50 -13.85
C GLU A 321 10.13 -24.26 -15.36
N LEU A 322 11.15 -23.60 -15.90
CA LEU A 322 11.26 -23.23 -17.31
C LEU A 322 11.79 -24.39 -18.14
N SER A 323 11.25 -24.53 -19.34
CA SER A 323 11.79 -25.37 -20.38
C SER A 323 13.16 -24.87 -20.83
N GLU A 324 13.88 -25.71 -21.57
CA GLU A 324 15.20 -25.37 -22.08
C GLU A 324 15.13 -24.19 -23.05
N ALA A 325 14.13 -24.19 -23.93
CA ALA A 325 13.90 -23.14 -24.90
C ALA A 325 13.61 -21.79 -24.23
N GLU A 326 12.77 -21.79 -23.20
CA GLU A 326 12.44 -20.60 -22.40
C GLU A 326 13.69 -20.05 -21.69
N MET A 327 14.44 -20.91 -20.99
CA MET A 327 15.67 -20.50 -20.31
C MET A 327 16.74 -19.97 -21.29
N ASN A 328 16.88 -20.61 -22.46
CA ASN A 328 17.83 -20.17 -23.48
C ASN A 328 17.44 -18.83 -24.09
N LYS A 329 16.14 -18.55 -24.26
CA LYS A 329 15.66 -17.23 -24.68
C LYS A 329 16.08 -16.15 -23.68
N ILE A 330 15.86 -16.36 -22.38
CA ILE A 330 16.23 -15.40 -21.34
C ILE A 330 17.74 -15.16 -21.34
N LYS A 331 18.55 -16.22 -21.46
CA LYS A 331 20.01 -16.11 -21.56
C LYS A 331 20.46 -15.32 -22.79
N ASP A 332 19.80 -15.52 -23.93
CA ASP A 332 20.06 -14.78 -25.16
C ASP A 332 19.72 -13.29 -25.00
N ASP A 333 18.54 -12.96 -24.46
CA ASP A 333 18.12 -11.58 -24.17
C ASP A 333 19.07 -10.89 -23.17
N ALA A 334 19.46 -11.60 -22.10
CA ALA A 334 20.44 -11.14 -21.12
C ALA A 334 21.80 -10.83 -21.77
N SER A 335 22.29 -11.72 -22.66
CA SER A 335 23.57 -11.53 -23.37
C SER A 335 23.56 -10.30 -24.29
N LYS A 336 22.39 -9.99 -24.86
CA LYS A 336 22.14 -8.84 -25.73
C LYS A 336 21.78 -7.57 -24.95
N LYS A 337 21.61 -7.65 -23.63
CA LYS A 337 21.15 -6.57 -22.76
C LYS A 337 19.84 -5.95 -23.26
N VAL A 338 18.90 -6.80 -23.68
CA VAL A 338 17.57 -6.37 -24.09
C VAL A 338 16.90 -5.70 -22.90
N ALA A 339 16.43 -4.46 -23.09
CA ALA A 339 15.59 -3.77 -22.12
C ALA A 339 14.15 -4.25 -22.30
N LEU A 340 13.54 -4.68 -21.21
CA LEU A 340 12.16 -5.12 -21.10
C LEU A 340 11.39 -4.21 -20.11
N GLY A 341 10.17 -4.60 -19.72
CA GLY A 341 9.25 -3.79 -18.91
C GLY A 341 8.46 -2.76 -19.72
N VAL A 342 7.70 -1.91 -19.03
CA VAL A 342 6.86 -0.87 -19.66
C VAL A 342 7.67 0.41 -19.87
N ILE A 343 8.43 0.44 -20.96
CA ILE A 343 9.40 1.52 -21.27
C ILE A 343 8.73 2.90 -21.32
N GLU A 344 7.50 2.97 -21.82
CA GLU A 344 6.69 4.19 -21.88
C GLU A 344 6.37 4.75 -20.48
N GLU A 345 6.31 3.88 -19.47
CA GLU A 345 6.08 4.23 -18.06
C GLU A 345 7.40 4.36 -17.27
N THR A 346 8.52 4.50 -17.96
CA THR A 346 9.90 4.65 -17.42
C THR A 346 10.46 3.41 -16.73
N GLU A 347 9.70 2.31 -16.68
CA GLU A 347 10.14 1.02 -16.18
C GLU A 347 11.05 0.34 -17.19
N ARG A 348 12.21 -0.13 -16.73
CA ARG A 348 13.22 -0.80 -17.57
C ARG A 348 13.90 -1.90 -16.81
N THR A 349 13.57 -3.12 -17.15
CA THR A 349 14.15 -4.32 -16.57
C THR A 349 15.13 -4.98 -17.55
N TYR A 350 16.14 -5.64 -16.99
CA TYR A 350 17.11 -6.42 -17.76
C TYR A 350 17.15 -7.84 -17.18
N PRO A 351 16.76 -8.88 -17.94
CA PRO A 351 16.78 -10.24 -17.42
C PRO A 351 18.20 -10.70 -17.16
N GLU A 352 18.38 -11.47 -16.08
CA GLU A 352 19.63 -12.11 -15.71
C GLU A 352 19.39 -13.57 -15.34
N VAL A 353 20.39 -14.43 -15.60
CA VAL A 353 20.35 -15.83 -15.18
C VAL A 353 21.60 -16.15 -14.40
N HIS A 354 21.41 -16.59 -13.16
CA HIS A 354 22.50 -16.92 -12.24
C HIS A 354 22.34 -18.33 -11.70
N LYS A 355 23.45 -19.01 -11.42
CA LYS A 355 23.38 -20.24 -10.64
C LYS A 355 23.14 -19.89 -9.17
N LEU A 356 22.33 -20.68 -8.48
CA LEU A 356 22.08 -20.50 -7.05
C LEU A 356 23.38 -20.42 -6.23
N ARG A 357 24.39 -21.25 -6.55
CA ARG A 357 25.70 -21.20 -5.87
C ARG A 357 26.42 -19.87 -5.94
N ASP A 358 26.19 -19.10 -7.00
CA ASP A 358 26.84 -17.82 -7.21
C ASP A 358 26.06 -16.72 -6.48
N LEU A 359 24.72 -16.81 -6.49
CA LEU A 359 23.85 -15.95 -5.68
C LEU A 359 24.14 -16.07 -4.18
N MET A 360 24.30 -17.29 -3.66
CA MET A 360 24.60 -17.51 -2.23
C MET A 360 25.96 -16.94 -1.78
N LYS A 361 26.87 -16.66 -2.72
CA LYS A 361 28.19 -16.07 -2.44
C LYS A 361 28.26 -14.57 -2.71
N SER A 362 27.26 -14.03 -3.40
CA SER A 362 27.24 -12.62 -3.79
C SER A 362 26.48 -11.76 -2.78
N GLN A 363 26.42 -10.47 -3.05
CA GLN A 363 25.56 -9.50 -2.35
C GLN A 363 24.51 -8.93 -3.32
N LEU A 364 24.17 -9.70 -4.37
CA LEU A 364 23.38 -9.23 -5.48
C LEU A 364 21.89 -9.10 -5.12
N ILE A 365 21.39 -10.09 -4.39
CA ILE A 365 19.98 -10.19 -3.98
C ILE A 365 19.86 -10.00 -2.46
N ASP A 366 18.69 -9.57 -2.00
CA ASP A 366 18.41 -9.40 -0.58
C ASP A 366 18.06 -10.72 0.13
N PHE A 367 17.94 -10.66 1.45
CA PHE A 367 17.58 -11.83 2.26
C PHE A 367 16.16 -12.34 1.99
N ALA A 368 15.23 -11.49 1.55
CA ALA A 368 13.87 -11.90 1.24
C ALA A 368 13.86 -12.76 -0.03
N ALA A 369 14.57 -12.36 -1.08
CA ALA A 369 14.75 -13.13 -2.30
C ALA A 369 15.44 -14.48 -2.02
N ILE A 370 16.50 -14.49 -1.22
CA ILE A 370 17.15 -15.74 -0.76
C ILE A 370 16.14 -16.64 -0.03
N GLY A 371 15.34 -16.08 0.86
CA GLY A 371 14.32 -16.80 1.61
C GLY A 371 13.25 -17.40 0.70
N MET A 372 12.76 -16.63 -0.28
CA MET A 372 11.78 -17.09 -1.27
C MET A 372 12.32 -18.25 -2.09
N ILE A 373 13.50 -18.11 -2.69
CA ILE A 373 14.16 -19.16 -3.49
C ILE A 373 14.32 -20.45 -2.67
N ASN A 374 14.87 -20.33 -1.45
CA ASN A 374 15.09 -21.50 -0.61
C ASN A 374 13.80 -22.15 -0.13
N SER A 375 12.72 -21.39 0.10
CA SER A 375 11.44 -21.94 0.54
C SER A 375 10.84 -22.92 -0.49
N VAL A 376 11.00 -22.62 -1.79
CA VAL A 376 10.54 -23.50 -2.89
C VAL A 376 11.45 -24.70 -3.04
N LEU A 377 12.77 -24.46 -3.07
CA LEU A 377 13.74 -25.48 -3.38
C LEU A 377 13.93 -26.49 -2.24
N ALA A 378 13.89 -26.06 -0.98
CA ALA A 378 13.97 -26.96 0.17
C ALA A 378 12.83 -27.99 0.13
N ALA A 379 11.60 -27.56 -0.17
CA ALA A 379 10.46 -28.45 -0.30
C ALA A 379 10.66 -29.48 -1.44
N ARG A 380 11.20 -29.04 -2.58
CA ARG A 380 11.46 -29.90 -3.75
C ARG A 380 12.54 -30.96 -3.46
N PHE A 381 13.67 -30.56 -2.90
CA PHE A 381 14.80 -31.47 -2.69
C PHE A 381 14.67 -32.31 -1.42
N ALA A 382 13.92 -31.87 -0.40
CA ALA A 382 13.60 -32.69 0.77
C ALA A 382 12.65 -33.86 0.44
N GLY A 383 11.87 -33.75 -0.65
CA GLY A 383 11.03 -34.83 -1.16
C GLY A 383 11.81 -36.01 -1.78
N GLY A 384 13.11 -35.83 -2.09
CA GLY A 384 13.96 -36.84 -2.71
C GLY A 384 14.44 -37.95 -1.76
N ASP A 385 14.55 -37.68 -0.46
CA ASP A 385 15.06 -38.65 0.51
C ASP A 385 14.07 -39.77 0.85
N LYS A 386 12.76 -39.56 0.63
CA LYS A 386 11.76 -40.62 0.83
C LYS A 386 11.82 -41.74 -0.21
N ALA A 387 12.49 -41.54 -1.35
CA ALA A 387 12.66 -42.56 -2.38
C ALA A 387 13.97 -43.36 -2.25
N GLN A 388 14.92 -42.91 -1.41
CA GLN A 388 16.20 -43.62 -1.18
C GLN A 388 16.32 -44.27 0.20
N SER A 389 15.39 -44.03 1.13
CA SER A 389 15.41 -44.66 2.46
C SER A 389 14.64 -45.99 2.56
N ALA A 390 14.14 -46.56 1.46
CA ALA A 390 13.40 -47.84 1.50
C ALA A 390 14.30 -49.09 1.67
N ASN A 391 15.61 -48.92 1.87
CA ASN A 391 16.53 -50.03 2.17
C ASN A 391 17.65 -49.59 3.14
N VAL A 392 17.30 -49.08 4.31
CA VAL A 392 18.19 -49.17 5.47
C VAL A 392 17.34 -49.49 6.70
N SER A 393 17.62 -50.64 7.30
CA SER A 393 17.04 -51.10 8.55
C SER A 393 17.16 -50.05 9.65
N SER A 394 16.11 -49.97 10.45
CA SER A 394 15.98 -49.20 11.68
C SER A 394 17.23 -49.27 12.57
N GLU A 395 17.99 -48.19 12.66
CA GLU A 395 18.82 -47.86 13.81
C GLU A 395 19.08 -46.34 13.86
N SER A 396 18.53 -45.71 14.91
CA SER A 396 18.80 -44.37 15.47
C SER A 396 19.11 -43.20 14.51
N ALA A 397 18.14 -42.28 14.37
CA ALA A 397 18.38 -40.94 13.86
C ALA A 397 19.21 -40.11 14.87
N PRO A 398 20.31 -39.45 14.46
CA PRO A 398 20.98 -38.46 15.28
C PRO A 398 20.36 -37.07 15.10
N ASP A 399 20.12 -36.39 16.23
CA ASP A 399 19.70 -34.99 16.35
C ASP A 399 20.59 -34.05 15.53
N LEU A 400 19.99 -33.33 14.58
CA LEU A 400 20.67 -32.35 13.70
C LEU A 400 20.74 -30.92 14.28
N TRP A 401 20.52 -30.72 15.59
CA TRP A 401 20.41 -29.38 16.20
C TRP A 401 21.28 -29.11 17.44
N THR A 402 22.27 -29.95 17.76
CA THR A 402 23.14 -29.76 18.95
C THR A 402 24.58 -29.33 18.63
N GLY A 403 24.82 -28.77 17.43
CA GLY A 403 26.18 -28.46 16.95
C GLY A 403 26.63 -26.99 16.93
N LEU A 404 25.84 -26.04 17.46
CA LEU A 404 26.23 -24.62 17.49
C LEU A 404 26.08 -24.06 18.90
N GLY A 405 27.16 -24.16 19.67
CA GLY A 405 27.32 -23.44 20.94
C GLY A 405 27.39 -21.93 20.70
N LEU A 406 26.23 -21.29 20.58
CA LEU A 406 26.08 -19.85 20.71
C LEU A 406 25.67 -19.54 22.15
N GLN A 407 26.66 -19.18 22.97
CA GLN A 407 26.40 -18.42 24.19
C GLN A 407 25.82 -17.06 23.78
N CYS A 408 24.55 -16.87 24.07
CA CYS A 408 23.87 -15.58 24.00
C CYS A 408 24.49 -14.66 25.06
N VAL A 409 25.38 -13.75 24.64
CA VAL A 409 25.78 -12.61 25.46
C VAL A 409 24.82 -11.48 25.11
N ILE A 410 23.84 -11.27 26.00
CA ILE A 410 22.98 -10.08 25.96
C ILE A 410 23.83 -8.91 26.47
N ALA A 411 24.00 -7.89 25.62
CA ALA A 411 24.48 -6.56 25.99
C ALA A 411 23.42 -5.54 25.56
#